data_AF-A0A1G4J4C7-F1
#
_entry.id   AF-A0A1G4J4C7-F1
#
_cell.length_a   1.000
_cell.length_b   1.000
_cell.length_c   1.000
_cell.angle_alpha   90.00
_cell.angle_beta   90.00
_cell.angle_gamma   90.00
#
_symmetry.space_group_name_H-M   'P 1'
#
loop_
_entity.id
_entity.type
_entity.pdbx_description
1 polymer ?
#
loop_
_entity_poly.entity_id
_entity_poly.type
_entity_poly.pdbx_seq_one_letter_code
_entity_poly.pdbx_strand_id
1 'polypeptide(L)'
;MSEYVNEVKEVIASQKVVQLTANWCPDCVYANSVWKKFGVSQKVLLFEIGGFDRTTQQKFRDAFEQVAGIRNLPTIFVNGKVWGTERELRKFEKKGTLENELKKIGLL
;
A
#
# COMPACT_ATOMS: atom_id res chain seq x y z
N MET A 1 20.89 1.99 10.64
CA MET A 1 19.57 1.74 10.03
C MET A 1 19.26 0.26 10.23
N SER A 2 18.05 -0.09 10.66
CA SER A 2 17.63 -1.49 10.73
C SER A 2 17.53 -2.07 9.32
N GLU A 3 17.84 -3.36 9.16
CA GLU A 3 17.72 -4.09 7.89
C GLU A 3 16.35 -3.88 7.22
N TYR A 4 15.28 -3.93 8.01
CA TYR A 4 13.90 -3.66 7.60
C TYR A 4 13.68 -2.28 6.99
N VAL A 5 14.39 -1.24 7.46
CA VAL A 5 14.25 0.12 6.88
C VAL A 5 14.84 0.16 5.47
N ASN A 6 15.94 -0.54 5.23
CA ASN A 6 16.52 -0.63 3.89
C ASN A 6 15.61 -1.44 2.97
N GLU A 7 15.11 -2.58 3.44
CA GLU A 7 14.17 -3.42 2.68
C GLU A 7 12.89 -2.65 2.31
N VAL A 8 12.29 -1.92 3.26
CA VAL A 8 11.12 -1.08 2.99
C VAL A 8 11.43 -0.01 1.94
N LYS A 9 12.59 0.66 2.02
CA LYS A 9 13.00 1.65 1.01
C LYS A 9 13.14 1.01 -0.37
N GLU A 10 13.77 -0.16 -0.46
CA GLU A 10 13.93 -0.90 -1.71
C GLU A 10 12.59 -1.32 -2.28
N VAL A 11 11.69 -1.88 -1.46
CA VAL A 11 10.35 -2.29 -1.88
C VAL A 11 9.56 -1.11 -2.42
N ILE A 12 9.50 0.02 -1.69
CA ILE A 12 8.75 1.20 -2.15
C ILE A 12 9.40 1.83 -3.40
N ALA A 13 10.73 1.73 -3.55
CA ALA A 13 11.43 2.21 -4.74
C ALA A 13 11.36 1.25 -5.94
N SER A 14 11.12 -0.04 -5.71
CA SER A 14 11.14 -1.09 -6.74
C SER A 14 9.98 -0.96 -7.74
N GLN A 15 8.85 -0.42 -7.31
CA GLN A 15 7.63 -0.30 -8.10
C GLN A 15 6.98 1.05 -7.91
N LYS A 16 6.29 1.50 -8.97
CA LYS A 16 5.59 2.79 -8.96
C LYS A 16 4.50 2.82 -7.90
N VAL A 17 3.75 1.72 -7.76
CA VAL A 17 2.67 1.59 -6.79
C VAL A 17 2.90 0.36 -5.93
N VAL A 18 2.99 0.58 -4.63
CA VAL A 18 3.16 -0.46 -3.62
C VAL A 18 2.03 -0.37 -2.62
N GLN A 19 1.39 -1.48 -2.32
CA GLN A 19 0.40 -1.57 -1.26
C GLN A 19 0.93 -2.45 -0.14
N LEU A 20 1.01 -1.89 1.05
CA LEU A 20 1.23 -2.63 2.27
C LEU A 20 -0.08 -3.31 2.71
N THR A 21 -0.05 -4.63 2.83
CA THR A 21 -1.24 -5.45 3.06
C THR A 21 -0.99 -6.58 4.08
N ALA A 22 -2.07 -7.17 4.59
CA ALA A 22 -2.02 -8.36 5.42
C ALA A 22 -3.25 -9.23 5.18
N ASN A 23 -3.06 -10.56 5.02
CA ASN A 23 -4.09 -11.58 4.85
C ASN A 23 -5.30 -11.46 5.81
N TRP A 24 -5.08 -11.13 7.08
CA TRP A 24 -6.13 -11.04 8.10
C TRP A 24 -6.89 -9.71 8.09
N CYS A 25 -6.48 -8.73 7.26
CA CYS A 25 -7.03 -7.39 7.28
C CYS A 25 -8.21 -7.26 6.30
N PRO A 26 -9.45 -6.99 6.77
CA PRO A 26 -10.61 -6.85 5.89
C PRO A 26 -10.50 -5.62 4.96
N ASP A 27 -9.87 -4.54 5.43
CA ASP A 27 -9.67 -3.32 4.66
C ASP A 27 -8.72 -3.55 3.46
N CYS A 28 -7.78 -4.49 3.60
CA CYS A 28 -6.91 -4.91 2.51
C CYS A 28 -7.69 -5.61 1.39
N VAL A 29 -8.70 -6.41 1.74
CA VAL A 29 -9.58 -7.08 0.76
C VAL A 29 -10.29 -6.06 -0.09
N TYR A 30 -10.74 -4.95 0.52
CA TYR A 30 -11.36 -3.86 -0.21
C TYR A 30 -10.39 -3.19 -1.19
N ALA A 31 -9.18 -2.83 -0.77
CA ALA A 31 -8.18 -2.25 -1.67
C ALA A 31 -7.84 -3.19 -2.84
N ASN A 32 -7.69 -4.49 -2.58
CA ASN A 32 -7.47 -5.49 -3.62
C ASN A 32 -8.65 -5.61 -4.60
N SER A 33 -9.89 -5.46 -4.11
CA SER A 33 -11.09 -5.46 -4.95
C SER A 33 -11.11 -4.26 -5.92
N VAL A 34 -10.64 -3.10 -5.47
CA VAL A 34 -10.49 -1.91 -6.29
C VAL A 34 -9.50 -2.18 -7.43
N TRP A 35 -8.33 -2.75 -7.13
CA TRP A 35 -7.36 -3.07 -8.17
C TRP A 35 -7.89 -4.06 -9.21
N LYS A 36 -8.66 -5.05 -8.77
CA LYS A 36 -9.29 -6.01 -9.68
C LYS A 36 -10.35 -5.34 -10.56
N LYS A 37 -11.18 -4.46 -9.99
CA LYS A 37 -12.22 -3.72 -10.71
C LYS A 37 -11.65 -2.89 -11.86
N PHE A 38 -10.47 -2.29 -11.67
CA PHE A 38 -9.79 -1.48 -12.68
C PHE A 38 -8.79 -2.29 -13.54
N GLY A 39 -8.61 -3.59 -13.31
CA GLY A 39 -7.65 -4.42 -14.05
C GLY A 39 -6.18 -4.04 -13.82
N VAL A 40 -5.86 -3.34 -12.72
CA VAL A 40 -4.51 -2.82 -12.43
C VAL A 40 -3.76 -3.66 -11.39
N SER A 41 -4.33 -4.77 -10.92
CA SER A 41 -3.70 -5.64 -9.91
C SER A 41 -2.28 -6.08 -10.26
N GLN A 42 -1.96 -6.25 -11.54
CA GLN A 42 -0.61 -6.65 -11.98
C GLN A 42 0.41 -5.50 -11.92
N LYS A 43 -0.05 -4.24 -11.86
CA LYS A 43 0.81 -3.05 -11.77
C LYS A 43 1.05 -2.60 -10.32
N VAL A 44 0.41 -3.23 -9.35
CA VAL A 44 0.51 -2.91 -7.93
C VAL A 44 1.30 -4.00 -7.22
N LEU A 45 2.39 -3.63 -6.57
CA LEU A 45 3.13 -4.55 -5.72
C LEU A 45 2.40 -4.71 -4.38
N LEU A 46 1.88 -5.90 -4.10
CA LEU A 46 1.29 -6.21 -2.81
C LEU A 46 2.38 -6.71 -1.86
N PHE A 47 2.78 -5.87 -0.92
CA PHE A 47 3.72 -6.25 0.14
C PHE A 47 2.94 -6.78 1.34
N GLU A 48 2.89 -8.11 1.46
CA GLU A 48 2.13 -8.78 2.50
C GLU A 48 2.96 -9.00 3.77
N ILE A 49 2.57 -8.37 4.88
CA ILE A 49 3.21 -8.58 6.18
C ILE A 49 2.47 -9.61 7.06
N GLY A 50 1.26 -10.01 6.67
CA GLY A 50 0.41 -10.91 7.45
C GLY A 50 0.96 -12.33 7.60
N GLY A 51 1.88 -12.75 6.72
CA GLY A 51 2.54 -14.06 6.78
C GLY A 51 3.71 -14.15 7.77
N PHE A 52 4.22 -13.02 8.27
CA PHE A 52 5.33 -13.01 9.22
C PHE A 52 4.87 -13.17 10.67
N ASP A 53 5.80 -13.52 11.57
CA ASP A 53 5.55 -13.50 13.01
C ASP A 53 5.28 -12.08 13.54
N ARG A 54 4.66 -12.00 14.73
CA ARG A 54 4.25 -10.72 15.33
C ARG A 54 5.42 -9.75 15.54
N THR A 55 6.60 -10.24 15.85
CA THR A 55 7.79 -9.41 16.08
C THR A 55 8.26 -8.82 14.76
N THR A 56 8.37 -9.62 13.71
CA THR A 56 8.73 -9.16 12.36
C THR A 56 7.69 -8.19 11.80
N GLN A 57 6.39 -8.44 12.01
CA GLN A 57 5.33 -7.50 11.65
C GLN A 57 5.52 -6.13 12.32
N GLN A 58 5.86 -6.10 13.60
CA GLN A 58 6.14 -4.84 14.30
C GLN A 58 7.35 -4.12 13.72
N LYS A 59 8.45 -4.84 13.44
CA LYS A 59 9.65 -4.25 12.83
C LYS A 59 9.37 -3.63 11.46
N PHE A 60 8.58 -4.29 10.61
CA PHE A 60 8.16 -3.71 9.33
C PHE A 60 7.29 -2.47 9.53
N ARG A 61 6.29 -2.54 10.42
CA ARG A 61 5.43 -1.38 10.73
C ARG A 61 6.24 -0.18 11.19
N ASP A 62 7.19 -0.39 12.09
CA ASP A 62 8.05 0.67 12.62
C ASP A 62 9.01 1.18 11.53
N ALA A 63 9.47 0.32 10.62
CA ALA A 63 10.25 0.72 9.44
C ALA A 63 9.42 1.58 8.46
N PHE A 64 8.17 1.21 8.17
CA PHE A 64 7.27 2.03 7.35
C PHE A 64 6.95 3.38 8.00
N GLU A 65 6.81 3.43 9.32
CA GLU A 65 6.67 4.68 10.06
C GLU A 65 7.92 5.57 9.94
N GLN A 66 9.12 4.99 10.04
CA GLN A 66 10.36 5.74 9.85
C GLN A 66 10.56 6.24 8.42
N VAL A 67 10.20 5.44 7.41
CA VAL A 67 10.44 5.76 5.99
C VAL A 67 9.36 6.71 5.44
N ALA A 68 8.11 6.49 5.84
CA ALA A 68 6.96 7.12 5.21
C ALA A 68 5.98 7.80 6.19
N GLY A 69 6.27 7.76 7.49
CA GLY A 69 5.45 8.43 8.52
C GLY A 69 4.12 7.74 8.82
N ILE A 70 3.92 6.50 8.37
CA ILE A 70 2.66 5.77 8.55
C ILE A 70 2.88 4.30 8.93
N ARG A 71 2.11 3.85 9.93
CA ARG A 71 2.19 2.51 10.52
C ARG A 71 0.97 1.62 10.19
N ASN A 72 -0.07 2.20 9.61
CA ASN A 72 -1.38 1.59 9.44
C ASN A 72 -1.50 0.73 8.17
N LEU A 73 -2.39 -0.25 8.22
CA LEU A 73 -2.76 -1.07 7.07
C LEU A 73 -4.22 -0.80 6.68
N PRO A 74 -4.57 -0.88 5.39
CA PRO A 74 -3.67 -0.86 4.24
C PRO A 74 -3.11 0.55 4.00
N THR A 75 -1.88 0.61 3.51
CA THR A 75 -1.26 1.86 3.02
C THR A 75 -0.81 1.68 1.59
N ILE A 76 -1.11 2.66 0.75
CA ILE A 76 -0.76 2.69 -0.67
C ILE A 76 0.29 3.76 -0.87
N PHE A 77 1.41 3.35 -1.44
CA PHE A 77 2.52 4.19 -1.81
C PHE A 77 2.51 4.37 -3.33
N VAL A 78 2.75 5.60 -3.77
CA VAL A 78 2.95 5.94 -5.18
C VAL A 78 4.24 6.74 -5.27
N ASN A 79 5.18 6.30 -6.11
CA ASN A 79 6.49 6.94 -6.31
C ASN A 79 7.24 7.22 -5.00
N GLY A 80 7.36 6.25 -4.10
CA GLY A 80 8.09 6.48 -2.83
C GLY A 80 7.27 7.16 -1.73
N LYS A 81 6.06 7.66 -1.99
CA LYS A 81 5.30 8.50 -1.06
C LYS A 81 3.94 7.91 -0.73
N VAL A 82 3.45 8.17 0.48
CA VAL A 82 2.09 7.79 0.88
C VAL A 82 1.10 8.53 -0.01
N TRP A 83 0.35 7.77 -0.80
CA TRP A 83 -0.71 8.32 -1.66
C TRP A 83 -2.07 8.25 -0.95
N GLY A 84 -2.32 7.18 -0.21
CA GLY A 84 -3.58 7.03 0.51
C GLY A 84 -3.69 5.75 1.31
N THR A 85 -4.75 5.69 2.10
CA THR A 85 -5.18 4.49 2.84
C THR A 85 -6.54 4.04 2.34
N GLU A 86 -7.11 3.00 2.93
CA GLU A 86 -8.48 2.55 2.65
C GLU A 86 -9.51 3.69 2.73
N ARG A 87 -9.34 4.63 3.67
CA ARG A 87 -10.24 5.79 3.80
C ARG A 87 -10.22 6.68 2.58
N GLU A 88 -9.04 6.94 2.02
CA GLU A 88 -8.91 7.76 0.82
C GLU A 88 -9.44 7.01 -0.41
N LEU A 89 -9.21 5.70 -0.52
CA LEU A 89 -9.85 4.89 -1.58
C LEU A 89 -11.37 4.98 -1.53
N ARG A 90 -11.97 4.77 -0.35
CA ARG A 90 -13.43 4.89 -0.18
C ARG A 90 -13.93 6.29 -0.51
N LYS A 91 -13.18 7.32 -0.12
CA LYS A 91 -13.53 8.72 -0.39
C LYS A 91 -13.51 9.02 -1.88
N PHE A 92 -12.50 8.54 -2.62
CA PHE A 92 -12.48 8.68 -4.08
C PHE A 92 -13.57 7.87 -4.77
N GLU A 93 -13.88 6.66 -4.28
CA GLU A 93 -14.98 5.87 -4.83
C GLU A 93 -16.33 6.54 -4.59
N LYS A 94 -16.60 7.02 -3.36
CA LYS A 94 -17.83 7.78 -3.03
C LYS A 94 -17.98 9.06 -3.86
N LYS A 95 -16.88 9.71 -4.21
CA LYS A 95 -16.86 10.90 -5.07
C LYS A 95 -16.92 10.58 -6.56
N GLY A 96 -16.78 9.31 -6.96
CA GLY A 96 -16.66 8.92 -8.37
C GLY A 96 -15.36 9.39 -9.04
N THR A 97 -14.36 9.83 -8.28
CA THR A 97 -13.09 10.37 -8.82
C THR A 97 -11.96 9.36 -8.84
N LEU A 98 -12.18 8.15 -8.32
CA LEU A 98 -11.15 7.11 -8.16
C LEU A 98 -10.43 6.81 -9.48
N GLU A 99 -11.16 6.59 -10.58
CA GLU A 99 -10.56 6.33 -11.89
C GLU A 99 -9.63 7.47 -12.35
N ASN A 100 -10.06 8.72 -12.17
CA ASN A 100 -9.26 9.89 -12.51
C ASN A 100 -7.99 9.98 -11.68
N GLU A 101 -8.08 9.67 -10.39
CA GLU A 101 -6.90 9.63 -9.53
C GLU A 101 -5.92 8.51 -9.95
N LEU A 102 -6.44 7.33 -10.33
CA LEU A 102 -5.63 6.23 -10.85
C LEU A 102 -4.93 6.60 -12.17
N LYS A 103 -5.59 7.36 -13.05
CA LYS A 103 -4.97 7.94 -14.25
C LYS A 103 -3.89 8.97 -13.91
N LYS A 104 -4.12 9.84 -12.91
CA LYS A 104 -3.13 10.84 -12.46
C LYS A 104 -1.84 10.20 -11.96
N ILE A 105 -1.95 9.08 -11.24
CA ILE A 105 -0.78 8.32 -10.80
C ILE A 105 -0.23 7.39 -11.89
N GLY A 106 -0.84 7.36 -13.08
CA GLY A 106 -0.44 6.54 -14.23
C GLY A 106 -0.55 5.04 -13.97
N LEU A 107 -1.58 4.62 -13.23
CA LEU A 107 -1.90 3.22 -13.00
C LEU A 107 -2.87 2.68 -14.07
N LEU A 108 -3.79 3.54 -14.53
CA LEU A 108 -4.63 3.36 -15.72
C LEU A 108 -4.00 4.10 -16.90
#